data_AF-I2E0C6-F1
#
_entry.id   AF-I2E0C6-F1
#
_cell.length_a   1.000
_cell.length_b   1.000
_cell.length_c   1.000
_cell.angle_alpha   90.00
_cell.angle_beta   90.00
_cell.angle_gamma   90.00
#
_symmetry.space_group_name_H-M   'P 1'
#
loop_
_entity.id
_entity.type
_entity.pdbx_description
1 polymer ?
#
loop_
_entity_poly.entity_id
_entity_poly.type
_entity_poly.pdbx_seq_one_letter_code
_entity_poly.pdbx_strand_id
1 'polypeptide(L)' 'MVRDLPDVHRDPFDRLLVAQAMTEPLRLVTADGHLAKYTDLVIEV' A
#
# COMPACT_ATOMS: atom_id res chain seq x y z
N MET A 1 5.08 -9.60 0.09
CA MET A 1 4.27 -9.84 -1.12
C MET A 1 2.80 -9.57 -0.81
N VAL A 2 1.90 -9.47 -1.82
CA VAL A 2 0.47 -9.15 -1.60
C VAL A 2 -0.22 -10.07 -0.59
N ARG A 3 0.10 -11.37 -0.63
CA ARG A 3 -0.44 -12.39 0.29
C ARG A 3 -0.10 -12.16 1.76
N ASP A 4 0.94 -11.37 2.04
CA ASP A 4 1.42 -11.10 3.40
C ASP A 4 0.78 -9.82 3.98
N LEU A 5 0.02 -9.08 3.17
CA LEU A 5 -0.63 -7.84 3.61
C LEU A 5 -1.88 -8.15 4.45
N PRO A 6 -2.09 -7.43 5.58
CA PRO A 6 -3.33 -7.50 6.36
C PRO A 6 -4.59 -7.28 5.51
N ASP A 7 -5.67 -7.96 5.85
CA ASP A 7 -6.94 -7.84 5.13
C ASP A 7 -7.77 -6.64 5.62
N VAL A 8 -7.21 -5.44 5.48
CA VAL A 8 -7.82 -4.17 5.94
C VAL A 8 -8.32 -3.27 4.78
N HIS A 9 -8.01 -3.65 3.54
CA HIS A 9 -8.47 -3.02 2.31
C HIS A 9 -8.78 -4.10 1.27
N ARG A 10 -9.89 -3.96 0.55
CA ARG A 10 -10.41 -5.02 -0.33
C ARG A 10 -10.04 -4.86 -1.80
N ASP A 11 -9.46 -3.73 -2.18
CA ASP A 11 -9.06 -3.53 -3.57
C ASP A 11 -7.76 -4.30 -3.88
N PRO A 12 -7.79 -5.32 -4.76
CA PRO A 12 -6.62 -6.12 -5.08
C PRO A 12 -5.54 -5.31 -5.81
N PHE A 13 -5.91 -4.26 -6.55
CA PHE A 13 -4.96 -3.42 -7.27
C PHE A 13 -4.20 -2.51 -6.31
N ASP A 14 -4.87 -1.89 -5.35
CA ASP A 14 -4.20 -1.07 -4.34
C ASP A 14 -3.23 -1.89 -3.49
N ARG A 15 -3.61 -3.14 -3.18
CA ARG A 15 -2.71 -4.07 -2.47
C ARG A 15 -1.48 -4.44 -3.30
N LEU A 16 -1.61 -4.51 -4.63
CA LEU A 16 -0.46 -4.69 -5.52
C LEU A 16 0.47 -3.48 -5.47
N LEU A 17 -0.07 -2.25 -5.51
CA LEU A 17 0.73 -1.02 -5.42
C LEU A 17 1.49 -0.92 -4.09
N VAL A 18 0.81 -1.21 -2.97
CA VAL A 18 1.44 -1.28 -1.65
C VAL A 18 2.56 -2.32 -1.62
N ALA A 19 2.30 -3.53 -2.11
CA ALA A 19 3.30 -4.59 -2.12
C ALA A 19 4.51 -4.25 -2.99
N GLN A 20 4.30 -3.57 -4.13
CA GLN A 20 5.37 -3.08 -4.99
C GLN A 20 6.23 -2.04 -4.26
N ALA A 21 5.59 -1.04 -3.64
CA ALA A 21 6.29 0.01 -2.88
C ALA A 21 7.09 -0.54 -1.68
N MET A 22 6.63 -1.64 -1.07
CA MET A 22 7.39 -2.31 -0.01
C MET A 22 8.54 -3.18 -0.53
N THR A 23 8.38 -3.74 -1.74
CA THR A 23 9.39 -4.65 -2.35
C THR A 23 10.55 -3.86 -2.95
N GLU A 24 10.22 -2.81 -3.68
CA GLU A 24 11.14 -1.79 -4.15
C GLU A 24 10.80 -0.56 -3.33
N PRO A 25 11.63 -0.11 -2.36
CA PRO A 25 11.29 0.89 -1.35
C PRO A 25 10.98 2.28 -1.94
N LEU A 26 9.85 2.35 -2.63
CA LEU A 26 9.32 3.47 -3.38
C LEU A 26 8.31 4.20 -2.48
N ARG A 27 8.11 5.49 -2.74
CA ARG A 27 7.05 6.27 -2.11
C ARG A 27 5.76 6.11 -2.90
N LEU A 28 4.69 5.64 -2.27
CA LEU A 28 3.36 5.55 -2.87
C LEU A 28 2.55 6.79 -2.49
N VAL A 29 2.37 7.71 -3.44
CA VAL A 29 1.58 8.94 -3.24
C VAL A 29 0.13 8.66 -3.64
N THR A 30 -0.83 8.89 -2.74
CA THR A 30 -2.25 8.56 -2.95
C THR A 30 -3.18 9.50 -2.19
N ALA A 31 -4.38 9.72 -2.70
CA ALA A 31 -5.46 10.39 -1.97
C ALA A 31 -6.28 9.42 -1.09
N ASP A 32 -6.00 8.11 -1.16
CA ASP A 32 -6.65 7.11 -0.31
C ASP A 32 -5.87 6.85 0.98
N GLY A 33 -6.30 7.49 2.06
CA GLY A 33 -5.73 7.31 3.41
C GLY A 33 -5.85 5.88 3.97
N HIS A 34 -6.62 4.97 3.37
CA HIS A 34 -6.63 3.56 3.80
C HIS A 34 -5.27 2.89 3.59
N LEU A 35 -4.52 3.29 2.56
CA LEU A 35 -3.26 2.65 2.21
C LEU A 35 -2.15 2.93 3.22
N ALA A 36 -2.23 4.07 3.94
CA ALA A 36 -1.28 4.42 5.00
C ALA A 36 -1.27 3.41 6.17
N LYS A 37 -2.32 2.58 6.30
CA LYS A 37 -2.38 1.52 7.31
C LYS A 37 -1.43 0.34 7.03
N TYR A 38 -0.89 0.26 5.82
CA TYR A 38 -0.01 -0.86 5.42
C TYR A 38 1.47 -0.60 5.68
N THR A 39 1.94 0.64 5.54
CA THR A 39 3.37 0.97 5.61
C THR A 39 3.60 2.49 5.63
N ASP A 40 4.71 2.93 6.25
CA ASP A 40 5.16 4.34 6.28
C ASP A 40 5.70 4.85 4.93
N LEU A 41 5.73 3.99 3.91
CA LEU A 41 6.09 4.34 2.54
C LEU A 41 4.96 5.04 1.78
N VAL A 42 3.73 5.01 2.32
CA VAL A 42 2.58 5.73 1.76
C VAL A 42 2.62 7.19 2.18
N ILE A 43 2.40 8.09 1.22
CA ILE A 43 2.23 9.52 1.43
C ILE A 43 0.82 9.89 1.00
N GLU A 44 0.00 10.33 1.96
CA GLU A 44 -1.35 10.84 1.70
C GLU A 44 -1.27 12.29 1.18
N VAL A 45 -2.03 12.60 0.14
CA VAL A 45 -2.18 13.95 -0.44
C VAL A 45 -3.59 14.50 -0.31
#